data_AF-B4IJD4-F1
#
_entry.id   AF-B4IJD4-F1
#
_cell.length_a   1.000
_cell.length_b   1.000
_cell.length_c   1.000
_cell.angle_alpha   90.00
_cell.angle_beta   90.00
_cell.angle_gamma   90.00
#
_symmetry.space_group_name_H-M   'P 1'
#
loop_
_entity.id
_entity.type
_entity.pdbx_description
1 polymer ?
#
loop_
_entity_poly.entity_id
_entity_poly.type
_entity_poly.pdbx_seq_one_letter_code
_entity_poly.pdbx_strand_id
1 'polypeptide(L)'
;RPHNINTGTNDTFLSHIHNRHHRKRDTQKCFNQKEMTRKRDHKTGLDNVKYKILKVHEMLIDQVAVTILNILLDCDVNKTPWCDCSGTAAAASAVQT
;
A
#
# COMPACT_ATOMS: atom_id res chain seq x y z
N ARG A 1 -24.61 -18.64 2.60
CA ARG A 1 -24.50 -17.26 3.14
C ARG A 1 -24.98 -17.32 4.59
N PRO A 2 -24.30 -16.72 5.59
CA PRO A 2 -24.75 -16.82 6.98
C PRO A 2 -26.15 -16.19 7.12
N HIS A 3 -27.09 -16.90 7.76
CA HIS A 3 -28.51 -16.54 7.79
C HIS A 3 -28.95 -15.72 9.02
N ASN A 4 -28.06 -15.47 10.00
CA ASN A 4 -28.39 -14.80 11.28
C ASN A 4 -27.62 -13.48 11.52
N ILE A 5 -27.21 -12.77 10.47
CA ILE A 5 -26.59 -11.44 10.60
C ILE A 5 -27.64 -10.39 10.22
N ASN A 6 -28.28 -9.80 11.23
CA ASN A 6 -29.36 -8.80 11.06
C ASN A 6 -28.83 -7.36 10.90
N THR A 7 -27.53 -7.14 11.02
CA THR A 7 -26.89 -5.83 10.92
C THR A 7 -26.39 -5.57 9.50
N GLY A 8 -26.72 -4.40 8.95
CA GLY A 8 -26.29 -3.99 7.61
C GLY A 8 -24.83 -3.54 7.56
N THR A 9 -24.37 -3.07 6.39
CA THR A 9 -23.03 -2.46 6.21
C THR A 9 -22.77 -1.24 7.09
N ASN A 10 -23.83 -0.62 7.64
CA ASN A 10 -23.74 0.53 8.54
C ASN A 10 -23.49 0.10 10.00
N ASP A 11 -23.94 -1.10 10.39
CA ASP A 11 -24.02 -1.52 11.80
C ASP A 11 -23.10 -2.71 12.15
N THR A 12 -22.48 -3.35 11.16
CA THR A 12 -21.54 -4.48 11.36
C THR A 12 -20.10 -4.03 11.62
N PHE A 13 -19.70 -2.87 11.10
CA PHE A 13 -18.40 -2.26 11.32
C PHE A 13 -18.60 -0.87 11.94
N LEU A 14 -18.88 -0.86 13.25
CA LEU A 14 -19.31 0.29 14.09
C LEU A 14 -18.67 1.67 13.81
N SER A 15 -17.50 1.76 13.20
CA SER A 15 -17.01 3.05 12.67
C SER A 15 -15.97 2.88 11.56
N HIS A 16 -16.39 3.00 10.30
CA HIS A 16 -15.46 3.21 9.19
C HIS A 16 -15.22 4.71 9.00
N ILE A 17 -14.36 5.29 9.84
CA ILE A 17 -14.00 6.71 9.82
C ILE A 17 -13.04 6.99 8.66
N HIS A 18 -13.56 6.95 7.44
CA HIS A 18 -12.81 7.20 6.20
C HIS A 18 -13.61 8.12 5.27
N ASN A 19 -13.53 9.43 5.51
CA ASN A 19 -14.07 10.41 4.56
C ASN A 19 -13.21 10.46 3.29
N ARG A 20 -13.82 10.21 2.13
CA ARG A 20 -13.15 10.14 0.82
C ARG A 20 -12.48 11.45 0.36
N HIS A 21 -12.97 12.60 0.82
CA HIS A 21 -12.43 13.90 0.45
C HIS A 21 -11.23 14.28 1.33
N HIS A 22 -11.25 13.89 2.61
CA HIS A 22 -10.13 14.09 3.54
C HIS A 22 -9.02 13.05 3.32
N ARG A 23 -9.37 11.77 3.14
CA ARG A 23 -8.45 10.66 2.89
C ARG A 23 -8.74 10.08 1.51
N LYS A 24 -8.21 10.72 0.47
CA LYS A 24 -8.38 10.26 -0.91
C LYS A 24 -7.68 8.91 -1.11
N ARG A 25 -8.34 8.00 -1.84
CA ARG A 25 -7.72 6.75 -2.27
C ARG A 25 -6.86 7.04 -3.48
N ASP A 26 -5.60 6.60 -3.48
CA ASP A 26 -4.80 6.61 -4.70
C ASP A 26 -5.29 5.49 -5.62
N THR A 27 -6.08 5.86 -6.61
CA THR A 27 -6.63 4.96 -7.62
C THR A 27 -6.00 5.18 -8.99
N GLN A 28 -4.98 6.05 -9.11
CA GLN A 28 -4.31 6.31 -10.38
C GLN A 28 -3.77 5.00 -10.95
N LYS A 29 -3.85 4.87 -12.27
CA LYS A 29 -3.32 3.74 -13.02
C LYS A 29 -2.30 4.32 -13.98
N CYS A 30 -1.04 3.93 -13.81
CA CYS A 30 0.04 4.30 -14.73
C CYS A 30 0.69 3.03 -15.30
N PHE A 31 1.29 3.16 -16.48
CA PHE A 31 1.86 2.04 -17.24
C PHE A 31 0.85 0.89 -17.40
N ASN A 32 1.33 -0.35 -17.34
CA ASN A 32 0.48 -1.54 -17.43
C ASN A 32 -0.01 -2.05 -16.06
N GLN A 33 -0.15 -1.18 -15.05
CA GLN A 33 -0.56 -1.57 -13.70
C GLN A 33 -1.90 -2.32 -13.70
N LYS A 34 -2.87 -1.88 -14.51
CA LYS A 34 -4.23 -2.46 -14.54
C LYS A 34 -4.22 -3.94 -14.96
N GLU A 35 -3.39 -4.31 -15.93
CA GLU A 35 -3.30 -5.68 -16.42
C GLU A 35 -2.44 -6.54 -15.47
N MET A 36 -1.28 -6.02 -15.04
CA MET A 36 -0.32 -6.78 -14.24
C MET A 36 -0.84 -7.11 -12.84
N THR A 37 -1.51 -6.15 -12.17
CA THR A 37 -2.05 -6.36 -10.81
C THR A 37 -3.28 -7.26 -10.76
N ARG A 38 -3.90 -7.57 -11.92
CA ARG A 38 -5.01 -8.54 -12.01
C ARG A 38 -4.53 -9.97 -12.17
N LYS A 39 -3.28 -10.18 -12.56
CA LYS A 39 -2.66 -11.50 -12.66
C LYS A 39 -2.22 -11.94 -11.27
N ARG A 40 -2.31 -13.24 -11.00
CA ARG A 40 -1.79 -13.80 -9.75
C ARG A 40 -0.26 -13.76 -9.79
N ASP A 41 0.34 -13.13 -8.78
CA ASP A 41 1.78 -13.10 -8.63
C ASP A 41 2.27 -14.36 -7.90
N HIS A 42 3.17 -15.10 -8.54
CA HIS A 42 3.85 -16.28 -7.99
C HIS A 42 5.35 -16.03 -7.76
N LYS A 43 5.84 -14.83 -8.09
CA LYS A 43 7.26 -14.48 -8.10
C LYS A 43 7.65 -13.61 -6.91
N THR A 44 6.75 -12.77 -6.39
CA THR A 44 7.03 -11.90 -5.25
C THR A 44 6.27 -12.32 -4.00
N GLY A 45 6.81 -12.02 -2.82
CA GLY A 45 6.23 -12.43 -1.55
C GLY A 45 7.02 -11.97 -0.32
N LEU A 46 6.82 -12.68 0.79
CA LEU A 46 7.50 -12.43 2.06
C LEU A 46 9.00 -12.77 2.01
N ASP A 47 9.36 -13.74 1.19
CA ASP A 47 10.72 -14.24 1.02
C ASP A 47 11.65 -13.25 0.33
N ASN A 48 11.12 -12.39 -0.54
CA ASN A 48 11.90 -11.47 -1.38
C ASN A 48 11.49 -10.00 -1.30
N VAL A 49 10.71 -9.63 -0.28
CA VAL A 49 10.38 -8.23 -0.01
C VAL A 49 11.66 -7.45 0.34
N LYS A 50 11.91 -6.37 -0.40
CA LYS A 50 13.06 -5.51 -0.19
C LYS A 50 12.65 -4.28 0.61
N TYR A 51 13.12 -4.20 1.85
CA TYR A 51 12.85 -3.07 2.72
C TYR A 51 14.00 -2.81 3.68
N LYS A 52 14.06 -1.59 4.22
CA LYS A 52 14.97 -1.21 5.30
C LYS A 52 14.17 -0.54 6.40
N ILE A 53 14.36 -0.98 7.65
CA ILE A 53 13.84 -0.26 8.80
C ILE A 53 14.84 0.84 9.12
N LEU A 54 14.45 2.09 8.87
CA LEU A 54 15.31 3.25 9.11
C LEU A 54 15.40 3.57 10.60
N LYS A 55 14.28 3.45 11.30
CA LYS A 55 14.19 3.76 12.73
C LYS A 55 13.02 3.01 13.37
N VAL A 56 13.22 2.61 14.62
CA VAL A 56 12.18 2.07 15.49
C VAL A 56 11.92 3.12 16.56
N HIS A 57 10.65 3.49 16.73
CA HIS A 57 10.22 4.45 17.73
C HIS A 57 9.27 3.77 18.70
N GLU A 58 9.61 3.80 19.97
CA GLU A 58 8.67 3.46 21.05
C GLU A 58 7.89 4.73 21.39
N MET A 59 6.57 4.63 21.34
CA MET A 59 5.65 5.73 21.60
C MET A 59 4.61 5.30 22.63
N LEU A 60 4.23 6.22 23.52
CA LEU A 60 3.14 6.02 24.46
C LEU A 60 1.97 6.91 24.05
N ILE A 61 0.79 6.32 23.88
CA ILE A 61 -0.47 7.02 23.65
C ILE A 61 -1.40 6.61 24.79
N ASP A 62 -1.77 7.55 25.66
CA ASP A 62 -2.59 7.30 26.85
C ASP A 62 -2.12 6.07 27.64
N GLN A 63 -0.82 6.04 27.93
CA GLN A 63 -0.12 4.99 28.68
C GLN A 63 -0.03 3.62 27.98
N VAL A 64 -0.55 3.49 26.75
CA VAL A 64 -0.40 2.30 25.91
C VAL A 64 0.87 2.41 25.07
N ALA A 65 1.75 1.41 25.19
CA ALA A 65 2.99 1.33 24.42
C ALA A 65 2.72 0.86 22.98
N VAL A 66 3.25 1.60 22.01
CA VAL A 66 3.16 1.33 20.59
C VAL A 66 4.55 1.42 19.96
N THR A 67 4.84 0.52 19.03
CA THR A 67 6.08 0.55 18.26
C THR A 67 5.79 1.04 16.84
N ILE A 68 6.44 2.13 16.44
CA ILE A 68 6.37 2.68 15.09
C ILE A 68 7.63 2.28 14.35
N LEU A 69 7.45 1.64 13.20
CA LEU A 69 8.53 1.24 12.31
C LEU A 69 8.57 2.16 11.10
N ASN A 70 9.64 2.91 10.95
CA ASN A 70 9.88 3.70 9.74
C ASN A 70 10.47 2.78 8.68
N ILE A 71 9.63 2.34 7.74
CA ILE A 71 9.99 1.37 6.70
C ILE A 71 10.25 2.12 5.39
N LEU A 72 11.44 1.95 4.84
CA LEU A 72 11.79 2.36 3.49
C LEU A 72 11.66 1.15 2.56
N LEU A 73 10.67 1.18 1.67
CA LEU A 73 10.45 0.15 0.66
C LEU A 73 11.29 0.43 -0.59
N ASP A 74 11.92 -0.61 -1.12
CA ASP A 74 12.65 -0.52 -2.40
C ASP A 74 11.71 -0.84 -3.57
N CYS A 75 11.84 -0.10 -4.67
CA CYS A 75 11.09 -0.34 -5.90
C CYS A 75 12.02 -0.61 -7.07
N ASP A 76 11.84 -1.78 -7.69
CA ASP A 76 12.46 -2.10 -8.98
C ASP A 76 11.57 -1.57 -10.10
N VAL A 77 11.92 -0.40 -10.64
CA VAL A 77 11.16 0.28 -11.71
C VAL A 77 11.06 -0.55 -12.99
N ASN A 78 11.95 -1.52 -13.22
CA ASN A 78 11.88 -2.38 -14.39
C ASN A 78 10.76 -3.43 -14.28
N LYS A 79 10.38 -3.79 -13.04
CA LYS A 79 9.30 -4.76 -12.78
C LYS A 79 7.99 -4.09 -12.44
N THR A 80 8.04 -3.09 -11.56
CA THR A 80 6.87 -2.38 -11.04
C THR A 80 7.03 -0.88 -11.22
N PRO A 81 7.05 -0.36 -12.47
CA PRO A 81 7.23 1.07 -12.74
C PRO A 81 6.11 1.94 -12.18
N TRP A 82 4.96 1.35 -11.84
CA TRP A 82 3.84 2.04 -11.22
C TRP A 82 4.02 2.37 -9.74
N CYS A 83 5.20 2.14 -9.16
CA CYS A 83 5.52 2.60 -7.80
C CYS A 83 5.64 4.13 -7.72
N ASP A 84 5.91 4.80 -8.85
CA ASP A 84 5.87 6.26 -8.96
C ASP A 84 5.20 6.68 -10.28
N CYS A 85 3.98 7.22 -10.17
CA CYS A 85 3.22 7.73 -11.30
C CYS A 85 3.44 9.23 -11.58
N SER A 86 4.32 9.91 -10.83
CA SER A 86 4.57 11.37 -10.98
C SER A 86 5.45 11.73 -12.17
N GLY A 87 5.99 10.73 -12.89
CA GLY A 87 6.79 10.91 -14.11
C GLY A 87 8.31 10.82 -13.91
N THR A 88 8.80 10.84 -12.67
CA THR A 88 10.23 10.70 -12.36
C THR A 88 10.78 9.29 -12.63
N ALA A 89 10.01 8.23 -12.36
CA ALA A 89 10.42 6.87 -12.69
C ALA A 89 10.51 6.59 -14.21
N ALA A 90 9.67 7.24 -15.03
CA ALA A 90 9.75 7.15 -16.50
C ALA A 90 11.02 7.84 -17.04
N ALA A 91 11.39 8.98 -16.45
CA ALA A 91 12.61 9.70 -16.82
C ALA A 91 13.89 8.95 -16.39
N ALA A 92 13.88 8.28 -15.23
CA ALA A 92 15.02 7.50 -14.75
C ALA A 92 15.33 6.25 -15.61
N SER A 93 14.30 5.58 -16.16
CA SER A 93 14.52 4.47 -17.11
C SER A 93 15.00 4.92 -18.49
N ALA A 94 14.72 6.16 -18.92
CA ALA A 94 15.13 6.67 -20.23
C ALA A 94 16.59 7.18 -20.29
N VAL A 95 17.24 7.34 -19.14
CA VAL A 95 18.63 7.83 -19.03
C VAL A 95 19.67 6.70 -19.05
N GLN A 96 19.23 5.43 -19.03
CA GLN A 96 20.11 4.26 -19.04
C GLN A 96 20.31 3.61 -20.43
N THR A 97 19.92 4.30 -21.51
CA THR A 97 20.24 3.93 -22.90
C THR A 97 21.18 4.94 -23.51
#